data_AF-A0A3N5G1Y1-F1
#
_entry.id   AF-A0A3N5G1Y1-F1
#
_cell.length_a   1.000
_cell.length_b   1.000
_cell.length_c   1.000
_cell.angle_alpha   90.00
_cell.angle_beta   90.00
_cell.angle_gamma   90.00
#
_symmetry.space_group_name_H-M   'P 1'
#
loop_
_entity.id
_entity.type
_entity.pdbx_description
1 polymer ?
#
loop_
_entity_poly.entity_id
_entity_poly.type
_entity_poly.pdbx_seq_one_letter_code
_entity_poly.pdbx_strand_id
1 'polypeptide(L)'
;IQLLLALPHGVAGMSASIAGFVETSNNLAIIATEGQQIKIVSSQRSSVMSRLEELTSRIEAVGTLAGANVNSDEAYPAWQPDMASPLLGKGKAIYQQMFGVAPRVEMIHAGLECGIIGKKYPGMDMISIGATLQHPHSPNERLNIPSVAKVWDFLVELLKNIQA
;
A
#
# COMPACT_ATOMS: atom_id res chain seq x y z
N ILE A 1 -26.96 -6.70 -13.20
CA ILE A 1 -26.60 -7.94 -12.46
C ILE A 1 -25.40 -8.65 -13.11
N GLN A 2 -25.46 -9.03 -14.39
CA GLN A 2 -24.34 -9.74 -15.06
C GLN A 2 -23.00 -9.01 -14.97
N LEU A 3 -22.98 -7.69 -15.19
CA LEU A 3 -21.79 -6.85 -14.99
C LEU A 3 -21.15 -7.05 -13.60
N LEU A 4 -21.96 -6.98 -12.53
CA LEU A 4 -21.46 -7.13 -11.16
C LEU A 4 -20.90 -8.52 -10.87
N LEU A 5 -21.45 -9.57 -11.48
CA LEU A 5 -20.95 -10.93 -11.36
C LEU A 5 -19.63 -11.14 -12.11
N ALA A 6 -19.43 -10.41 -13.21
CA ALA A 6 -18.24 -10.53 -14.06
C ALA A 6 -17.06 -9.66 -13.59
N LEU A 7 -17.32 -8.59 -12.84
CA LEU A 7 -16.27 -7.70 -12.35
C LEU A 7 -15.32 -8.44 -11.40
N PRO A 8 -13.99 -8.40 -11.64
CA PRO A 8 -13.00 -8.94 -10.72
C PRO A 8 -13.15 -8.33 -9.32
N HIS A 9 -13.06 -9.14 -8.26
CA HIS A 9 -13.10 -8.68 -6.88
C HIS A 9 -12.22 -9.56 -5.99
N GLY A 10 -11.54 -8.96 -5.01
CA GLY A 10 -10.64 -9.64 -4.08
C GLY A 10 -9.21 -9.77 -4.61
N VAL A 11 -8.52 -10.82 -4.16
CA VAL A 11 -7.14 -11.13 -4.56
C VAL A 11 -7.11 -11.60 -6.01
N ALA A 12 -6.32 -10.91 -6.84
CA ALA A 12 -6.10 -11.26 -8.24
C ALA A 12 -4.79 -12.04 -8.45
N GLY A 13 -3.78 -11.81 -7.59
CA GLY A 13 -2.50 -12.52 -7.65
C GLY A 13 -1.71 -12.41 -6.36
N MET A 14 -1.06 -13.51 -5.98
CA MET A 14 -0.07 -13.57 -4.91
C MET A 14 1.32 -13.32 -5.49
N SER A 15 2.22 -12.76 -4.69
CA SER A 15 3.61 -12.55 -5.10
C SER A 15 4.32 -13.87 -5.31
N ALA A 16 5.07 -13.98 -6.40
CA ALA A 16 5.95 -15.12 -6.67
C ALA A 16 7.26 -15.06 -5.87
N SER A 17 7.68 -13.87 -5.45
CA SER A 17 8.93 -13.65 -4.71
C SER A 17 8.72 -13.66 -3.19
N ILE A 18 7.51 -13.34 -2.70
CA ILE A 18 7.22 -13.23 -1.27
C ILE A 18 6.03 -14.13 -0.92
N ALA A 19 6.34 -15.23 -0.24
CA ALA A 19 5.33 -16.20 0.18
C ALA A 19 4.25 -15.54 1.05
N GLY A 20 2.99 -15.76 0.68
CA GLY A 20 1.82 -15.26 1.42
C GLY A 20 1.51 -13.77 1.24
N PHE A 21 2.27 -13.03 0.43
CA PHE A 21 1.99 -11.63 0.14
C PHE A 21 1.03 -11.49 -1.04
N VAL A 22 -0.04 -10.72 -0.87
CA VAL A 22 -0.92 -10.34 -1.97
C VAL A 22 -0.17 -9.32 -2.83
N GLU A 23 0.03 -9.64 -4.10
CA GLU A 23 0.71 -8.73 -5.04
C GLU A 23 -0.29 -7.82 -5.73
N THR A 24 -1.43 -8.37 -6.16
CA THR A 24 -2.43 -7.65 -6.96
C THR A 24 -3.84 -7.98 -6.48
N SER A 25 -4.71 -6.96 -6.36
CA SER A 25 -6.10 -7.11 -5.91
C SER A 25 -7.02 -6.04 -6.51
N ASN A 26 -8.33 -6.30 -6.49
CA ASN A 26 -9.37 -5.28 -6.70
C ASN A 26 -10.35 -5.24 -5.53
N ASN A 27 -10.74 -4.04 -5.10
CA ASN A 27 -11.89 -3.85 -4.22
C ASN A 27 -13.05 -3.24 -5.01
N LEU A 28 -14.23 -3.87 -4.99
CA LEU A 28 -15.45 -3.31 -5.55
C LEU A 28 -16.07 -2.46 -4.42
N ALA A 29 -15.70 -1.19 -4.38
CA ALA A 29 -15.79 -0.36 -3.18
C ALA A 29 -17.18 0.22 -2.94
N ILE A 30 -17.81 0.77 -3.98
CA ILE A 30 -19.09 1.48 -3.86
C ILE A 30 -19.97 1.08 -5.04
N ILE A 31 -21.23 0.74 -4.75
CA ILE A 31 -22.29 0.61 -5.75
C ILE A 31 -23.41 1.52 -5.28
N ALA A 32 -23.75 2.53 -6.08
CA ALA A 32 -24.80 3.49 -5.78
C ALA A 32 -25.74 3.66 -6.96
N THR A 33 -27.03 3.82 -6.68
CA THR A 33 -28.01 4.26 -7.67
C THR A 33 -28.10 5.79 -7.59
N GLU A 34 -27.73 6.46 -8.68
CA GLU A 34 -27.74 7.92 -8.80
C GLU A 34 -28.77 8.28 -9.89
N GLY A 35 -30.00 8.58 -9.48
CA GLY A 35 -31.12 8.83 -10.38
C GLY A 35 -31.44 7.62 -11.26
N GLN A 36 -31.21 7.74 -12.57
CA GLN A 36 -31.44 6.66 -13.55
C GLN A 36 -30.16 5.87 -13.88
N GLN A 37 -29.07 6.08 -13.15
CA GLN A 37 -27.78 5.44 -13.41
C GLN A 37 -27.32 4.64 -12.19
N ILE A 38 -26.47 3.64 -12.44
CA ILE A 38 -25.75 2.92 -11.40
C ILE A 38 -24.29 3.31 -11.53
N LYS A 39 -23.72 3.85 -10.45
CA LYS A 39 -22.30 4.15 -10.33
C LYS A 39 -21.61 3.03 -9.58
N ILE A 40 -20.56 2.48 -10.18
CA ILE A 40 -19.74 1.42 -9.60
C ILE A 40 -18.32 1.97 -9.48
N VAL A 41 -17.79 2.00 -8.26
CA VAL A 41 -16.41 2.40 -7.97
C VAL A 41 -15.63 1.17 -7.55
N SER A 42 -14.49 0.96 -8.17
CA SER A 42 -13.54 -0.08 -7.75
C SER A 42 -12.15 0.51 -7.55
N SER A 43 -11.34 -0.14 -6.72
CA SER A 43 -9.99 0.28 -6.37
C SER A 43 -9.05 -0.90 -6.57
N GLN A 44 -8.26 -0.83 -7.64
CA GLN A 44 -7.22 -1.80 -7.95
C GLN A 44 -5.95 -1.43 -7.19
N ARG A 45 -5.15 -2.43 -6.86
CA ARG A 45 -3.87 -2.25 -6.20
C ARG A 45 -2.89 -3.31 -6.69
N SER A 46 -1.65 -2.91 -6.96
CA SER A 46 -0.57 -3.85 -7.21
C SER A 46 0.77 -3.31 -6.73
N SER A 47 1.65 -4.19 -6.27
CA SER A 47 3.08 -3.88 -6.13
C SER A 47 3.85 -3.99 -7.46
N VAL A 48 3.20 -4.40 -8.56
CA VAL A 48 3.78 -4.49 -9.91
C VAL A 48 2.92 -3.70 -10.90
N MET A 49 3.49 -2.64 -11.47
CA MET A 49 2.70 -1.69 -12.28
C MET A 49 2.05 -2.33 -13.51
N SER A 50 2.74 -3.25 -14.19
CA SER A 50 2.16 -3.96 -15.34
C SER A 50 0.98 -4.86 -14.95
N ARG A 51 0.96 -5.38 -13.71
CA ARG A 51 -0.18 -6.17 -13.19
C ARG A 51 -1.35 -5.30 -12.76
N LEU A 52 -1.08 -4.09 -12.25
CA LEU A 52 -2.12 -3.08 -12.02
C LEU A 52 -2.80 -2.74 -13.34
N GLU A 53 -2.01 -2.44 -14.37
CA GLU A 53 -2.49 -2.07 -15.70
C GLU A 53 -3.30 -3.21 -16.34
N GLU A 54 -2.81 -4.45 -16.27
CA GLU A 54 -3.54 -5.64 -16.72
C GLU A 54 -4.92 -5.78 -16.04
N LEU A 55 -4.97 -5.66 -14.71
CA LEU A 55 -6.20 -5.79 -13.94
C LEU A 55 -7.19 -4.65 -14.25
N THR A 56 -6.69 -3.42 -14.40
CA THR A 56 -7.50 -2.26 -14.80
C THR A 56 -8.10 -2.48 -16.19
N SER A 57 -7.30 -2.88 -17.18
CA SER A 57 -7.80 -3.16 -18.53
C SER A 57 -8.84 -4.28 -18.55
N ARG A 58 -8.69 -5.31 -17.70
CA ARG A 58 -9.72 -6.35 -17.55
C ARG A 58 -11.05 -5.80 -17.03
N ILE A 59 -11.00 -4.93 -16.03
CA ILE A 59 -12.19 -4.28 -15.46
C ILE A 59 -12.85 -3.37 -16.50
N GLU A 60 -12.07 -2.59 -17.22
CA GLU A 60 -12.53 -1.72 -18.30
C GLU A 60 -13.18 -2.51 -19.44
N ALA A 61 -12.58 -3.64 -19.83
CA ALA A 61 -13.14 -4.53 -20.84
C ALA A 61 -14.50 -5.09 -20.40
N VAL A 62 -14.62 -5.56 -19.16
CA VAL A 62 -15.91 -6.06 -18.62
C VAL A 62 -16.96 -4.96 -18.60
N GLY A 63 -16.62 -3.75 -18.15
CA GLY A 63 -17.54 -2.60 -18.14
C GLY A 63 -18.00 -2.20 -19.54
N THR A 64 -17.06 -2.10 -20.48
CA THR A 64 -17.33 -1.76 -21.89
C THR A 64 -18.23 -2.79 -22.55
N LEU A 65 -17.97 -4.09 -22.36
CA LEU A 65 -18.80 -5.18 -22.89
C LEU A 65 -20.22 -5.16 -22.33
N ALA A 66 -20.42 -4.64 -21.11
CA ALA A 66 -21.74 -4.46 -20.51
C ALA A 66 -22.44 -3.15 -20.93
N GLY A 67 -21.82 -2.33 -21.80
CA GLY A 67 -22.35 -1.05 -22.24
C GLY A 67 -22.21 0.09 -21.22
N ALA A 68 -21.33 -0.05 -20.22
CA ALA A 68 -21.05 1.01 -19.27
C ALA A 68 -20.05 2.04 -19.85
N ASN A 69 -20.15 3.29 -19.39
CA ASN A 69 -19.08 4.27 -19.55
C ASN A 69 -18.02 4.00 -18.46
N VAL A 70 -16.78 3.74 -18.87
CA VAL A 70 -15.68 3.42 -17.96
C VAL A 70 -14.62 4.51 -18.00
N ASN A 71 -14.16 4.94 -16.83
CA ASN A 71 -13.05 5.86 -16.67
C ASN A 71 -12.18 5.35 -15.52
N SER A 72 -10.87 5.46 -15.67
CA SER A 72 -9.88 5.11 -14.65
C SER A 72 -9.07 6.35 -14.28
N ASP A 73 -8.88 6.55 -12.98
CA ASP A 73 -8.06 7.65 -12.45
C ASP A 73 -6.56 7.35 -12.62
N GLU A 74 -5.72 8.37 -12.40
CA GLU A 74 -4.27 8.19 -12.43
C GLU A 74 -3.78 7.21 -11.36
N ALA A 75 -2.95 6.26 -11.77
CA ALA A 75 -2.28 5.35 -10.85
C ALA A 75 -1.12 6.05 -10.12
N TYR A 76 -0.92 5.70 -8.85
CA TYR A 76 0.31 6.03 -8.12
C TYR A 76 1.33 4.89 -8.23
N PRO A 77 2.64 5.20 -8.22
CA PRO A 77 3.69 4.20 -8.33
C PRO A 77 3.78 3.31 -7.09
N ALA A 78 4.16 2.05 -7.30
CA ALA A 78 4.57 1.14 -6.24
C ALA A 78 5.89 1.60 -5.59
N TRP A 79 6.05 1.32 -4.29
CA TRP A 79 7.32 1.47 -3.58
C TRP A 79 7.98 0.10 -3.42
N GLN A 80 9.06 -0.15 -4.15
CA GLN A 80 9.81 -1.40 -4.04
C GLN A 80 10.73 -1.38 -2.81
N PRO A 81 10.84 -2.48 -2.06
CA PRO A 81 11.77 -2.55 -0.94
C PRO A 81 13.22 -2.57 -1.45
N ASP A 82 14.07 -1.77 -0.81
CA ASP A 82 15.52 -1.88 -0.95
C ASP A 82 16.12 -2.52 0.30
N MET A 83 16.40 -3.82 0.22
CA MET A 83 17.00 -4.56 1.33
C MET A 83 18.49 -4.24 1.54
N ALA A 84 19.12 -3.57 0.59
CA ALA A 84 20.50 -3.10 0.68
C ALA A 84 20.59 -1.65 1.20
N SER A 85 19.45 -1.01 1.49
CA SER A 85 19.36 0.34 2.04
C SER A 85 20.26 0.52 3.27
N PRO A 86 21.25 1.43 3.22
CA PRO A 86 22.07 1.78 4.38
C PRO A 86 21.22 2.28 5.55
N LEU A 87 20.18 3.08 5.29
CA LEU A 87 19.25 3.59 6.29
C LEU A 87 18.48 2.46 6.98
N LEU A 88 17.98 1.48 6.22
CA LEU A 88 17.31 0.30 6.75
C LEU A 88 18.26 -0.53 7.63
N GLY A 89 19.48 -0.80 7.16
CA GLY A 89 20.48 -1.54 7.92
C GLY A 89 20.78 -0.87 9.26
N LYS A 90 20.96 0.46 9.25
CA LYS A 90 21.20 1.27 10.45
C LYS A 90 20.01 1.30 11.39
N GLY A 91 18.81 1.51 10.85
CA GLY A 91 17.57 1.47 11.61
C GLY A 91 17.36 0.14 12.32
N LYS A 92 17.65 -0.99 11.66
CA LYS A 92 17.58 -2.33 12.28
C LYS A 92 18.53 -2.48 13.45
N ALA A 93 19.78 -2.04 13.31
CA ALA A 93 20.78 -2.11 14.36
C ALA A 93 20.40 -1.26 15.58
N ILE A 94 19.97 -0.01 15.36
CA ILE A 94 19.54 0.91 16.42
C ILE A 94 18.31 0.35 17.16
N TYR A 95 17.31 -0.16 16.42
CA TYR A 95 16.11 -0.72 17.04
C TYR A 95 16.44 -1.92 17.94
N GLN A 96 17.31 -2.82 17.46
CA GLN A 96 17.78 -3.97 18.24
C GLN A 96 18.54 -3.54 19.50
N GLN A 97 19.40 -2.52 19.40
CA GLN A 97 20.15 -1.99 20.53
C GLN A 97 19.23 -1.35 21.59
N MET A 98 18.25 -0.56 21.15
CA MET A 98 17.35 0.16 22.06
C MET A 98 16.34 -0.76 22.75
N PHE A 99 15.80 -1.76 22.04
CA PHE A 99 14.67 -2.53 22.51
C PHE A 99 14.99 -4.01 22.78
N GLY A 100 16.22 -4.44 22.55
CA GLY A 100 16.67 -5.83 22.76
C GLY A 100 16.04 -6.85 21.79
N VAL A 101 15.27 -6.40 20.81
CA VAL A 101 14.54 -7.25 19.85
C VAL A 101 14.68 -6.71 18.44
N ALA A 102 14.73 -7.60 17.45
CA ALA A 102 14.86 -7.20 16.07
C ALA A 102 13.54 -6.58 15.58
N PRO A 103 13.57 -5.47 14.82
CA PRO A 103 12.36 -4.97 14.21
C PRO A 103 11.88 -5.94 13.14
N ARG A 104 10.57 -5.95 12.92
CA ARG A 104 9.98 -6.60 11.75
C ARG A 104 10.16 -5.68 10.55
N VAL A 105 10.69 -6.23 9.46
CA VAL A 105 10.77 -5.56 8.16
C VAL A 105 9.74 -6.21 7.27
N GLU A 106 8.70 -5.47 6.94
CA GLU A 106 7.52 -5.99 6.26
C GLU A 106 7.16 -5.09 5.07
N MET A 107 6.55 -5.70 4.05
CA MET A 107 5.82 -4.95 3.03
C MET A 107 4.34 -4.99 3.37
N ILE A 108 3.63 -3.93 2.99
CA ILE A 108 2.19 -3.86 3.16
C ILE A 108 1.52 -3.78 1.78
N HIS A 109 0.39 -4.46 1.64
CA HIS A 109 -0.47 -4.33 0.45
C HIS A 109 -1.37 -3.10 0.58
N ALA A 110 -0.73 -1.93 0.66
CA ALA A 110 -1.37 -0.63 0.82
C ALA A 110 -0.57 0.45 0.09
N GLY A 111 -1.16 1.64 -0.06
CA GLY A 111 -0.47 2.79 -0.62
C GLY A 111 0.32 3.54 0.47
N LEU A 112 1.56 3.89 0.17
CA LEU A 112 2.38 4.81 0.97
C LEU A 112 2.95 5.89 0.04
N GLU A 113 3.03 7.13 0.52
CA GLU A 113 3.56 8.24 -0.27
C GLU A 113 5.04 8.03 -0.67
N CYS A 114 5.77 7.13 -0.01
CA CYS A 114 7.13 6.74 -0.38
C CYS A 114 7.27 6.33 -1.85
N GLY A 115 6.23 5.73 -2.46
CA GLY A 115 6.25 5.43 -3.91
C GLY A 115 6.32 6.70 -4.76
N ILE A 116 5.53 7.71 -4.40
CA ILE A 116 5.48 9.01 -5.10
C ILE A 116 6.76 9.79 -4.84
N ILE A 117 7.20 9.84 -3.58
CA ILE A 117 8.41 10.56 -3.15
C ILE A 117 9.65 9.97 -3.85
N GLY A 118 9.81 8.65 -3.84
CA GLY A 118 10.94 7.97 -4.49
C GLY A 118 10.97 8.14 -6.00
N LYS A 119 9.80 8.15 -6.66
CA LYS A 119 9.71 8.47 -8.10
C LYS A 119 10.16 9.91 -8.38
N LYS A 120 9.81 10.86 -7.51
CA LYS A 120 10.17 12.27 -7.65
C LYS A 120 11.64 12.54 -7.33
N TYR A 121 12.23 11.80 -6.39
CA TYR A 121 13.62 11.93 -5.96
C TYR A 121 14.39 10.61 -6.12
N PRO A 122 14.81 10.26 -7.36
CA PRO A 122 15.56 9.04 -7.60
C PRO A 122 16.84 8.98 -6.76
N GLY A 123 17.10 7.82 -6.15
CA GLY A 123 18.26 7.60 -5.28
C GLY A 123 18.07 8.05 -3.83
N MET A 124 16.91 8.59 -3.45
CA MET A 124 16.59 8.85 -2.05
C MET A 124 16.45 7.54 -1.27
N ASP A 125 17.28 7.37 -0.24
CA ASP A 125 17.18 6.25 0.69
C ASP A 125 16.05 6.50 1.71
N MET A 126 15.12 5.54 1.84
CA MET A 126 13.86 5.74 2.56
C MET A 126 13.48 4.50 3.37
N ILE A 127 12.94 4.75 4.57
CA ILE A 127 12.21 3.76 5.36
C ILE A 127 10.90 4.38 5.85
N SER A 128 9.90 3.55 6.15
CA SER A 128 8.64 3.98 6.76
C SER A 128 8.53 3.33 8.14
N ILE A 129 8.22 4.14 9.15
CA ILE A 129 8.02 3.72 10.54
C ILE A 129 6.79 4.42 11.10
N GLY A 130 6.13 3.82 12.08
CA GLY A 130 4.92 4.38 12.65
C GLY A 130 4.50 3.72 13.95
N ALA A 131 3.62 4.41 14.67
CA ALA A 131 3.02 3.90 15.89
C ALA A 131 1.96 2.84 15.58
N THR A 132 1.60 2.04 16.58
CA THR A 132 0.57 1.02 16.41
C THR A 132 -0.81 1.68 16.37
N LEU A 133 -1.38 1.75 15.17
CA LEU A 133 -2.76 2.14 14.91
C LEU A 133 -3.64 0.90 14.72
N GLN A 134 -4.90 0.99 15.16
CA GLN A 134 -5.92 -0.03 14.93
C GLN A 134 -7.12 0.59 14.25
N HIS A 135 -7.64 -0.11 13.25
CA HIS A 135 -8.82 0.28 12.46
C HIS A 135 -8.75 1.70 11.85
N PRO A 136 -7.62 2.08 11.21
CA PRO A 136 -7.54 3.38 10.53
C PRO A 136 -8.66 3.49 9.49
N HIS A 137 -9.14 4.72 9.26
CA HIS A 137 -10.25 5.03 8.34
C HIS A 137 -11.62 4.49 8.78
N SER A 138 -11.79 4.20 10.08
CA SER A 138 -13.09 3.83 10.65
C SER A 138 -13.40 4.67 11.89
N PRO A 139 -14.67 4.78 12.31
CA PRO A 139 -15.02 5.39 13.60
C PRO A 139 -14.40 4.67 14.81
N ASN A 140 -13.87 3.46 14.63
CA ASN A 140 -13.16 2.69 15.65
C ASN A 140 -11.65 2.93 15.65
N GLU A 141 -11.17 3.90 14.86
CA GLU A 141 -9.77 4.25 14.77
C GLU A 141 -9.22 4.62 16.15
N ARG A 142 -8.13 3.95 16.54
CA ARG A 142 -7.48 4.18 17.83
C ARG A 142 -5.99 3.95 17.75
N LEU A 143 -5.26 4.67 18.59
CA LEU A 143 -3.81 4.68 18.67
C LEU A 143 -3.35 4.07 19.99
N ASN A 144 -2.35 3.19 19.93
CA ASN A 144 -1.69 2.70 21.14
C ASN A 144 -0.70 3.77 21.66
N ILE A 145 -1.07 4.48 22.73
CA ILE A 145 -0.25 5.57 23.30
C ILE A 145 1.18 5.13 23.63
N PRO A 146 1.44 3.98 24.30
CA PRO A 146 2.81 3.53 24.55
C PRO A 146 3.68 3.37 23.30
N SER A 147 3.10 2.95 22.16
CA SER A 147 3.82 2.81 20.90
C SER A 147 4.29 4.16 20.32
N VAL A 148 3.63 5.27 20.66
CA VAL A 148 4.04 6.61 20.23
C VAL A 148 5.39 6.99 20.84
N ALA A 149 5.56 6.77 22.15
CA ALA A 149 6.82 7.02 22.83
C ALA A 149 7.96 6.17 22.22
N LYS A 150 7.68 4.89 21.95
CA LYS A 150 8.65 3.99 21.30
C LYS A 150 9.12 4.51 19.93
N VAL A 151 8.19 5.00 19.11
CA VAL A 151 8.52 5.57 17.79
C VAL A 151 9.29 6.87 17.93
N TRP A 152 8.91 7.73 18.87
CA TRP A 152 9.62 8.97 19.15
C TRP A 152 11.07 8.71 19.56
N ASP A 153 11.29 7.83 20.54
CA ASP A 153 12.62 7.48 21.02
C ASP A 153 13.47 6.89 19.89
N PHE A 154 12.89 5.99 19.10
CA PHE A 154 13.58 5.40 17.95
C PHE A 154 13.93 6.43 16.88
N LEU A 155 13.00 7.33 16.54
CA LEU A 155 13.23 8.39 15.55
C LEU A 155 14.35 9.32 16.00
N VAL A 156 14.33 9.76 17.26
CA VAL A 156 15.37 10.62 17.84
C VAL A 156 16.73 9.92 17.79
N GLU A 157 16.79 8.65 18.19
CA GLU A 157 18.06 7.92 18.18
C GLU A 157 18.56 7.64 16.77
N LEU A 158 17.67 7.33 15.83
CA LEU A 158 18.01 7.19 14.42
C LEU A 158 18.62 8.49 13.86
N LEU A 159 17.98 9.63 14.11
CA LEU A 159 18.46 10.94 13.64
C LEU A 159 19.82 11.33 14.22
N LYS A 160 20.09 11.06 15.51
CA LYS A 160 21.42 11.30 16.11
C LYS A 160 22.52 10.50 15.43
N ASN A 161 22.18 9.29 14.98
CA ASN A 161 23.15 8.38 14.42
C ASN A 161 23.30 8.58 12.91
N ILE A 162 22.34 9.15 12.19
CA ILE A 162 22.50 9.51 10.78
C ILE A 162 23.58 10.61 10.67
N GLN A 163 24.73 10.26 10.09
CA GLN A 163 25.75 11.26 9.73
C GLN A 163 25.30 11.96 8.45
N ALA A 164 25.56 13.27 8.38
CA ALA A 164 25.45 14.05 7.15
C ALA A 164 26.51 13.62 6.12
#